data_AF-Q59TC1-F1
#
_entry.id   AF-Q59TC1-F1
#
_cell.length_a   1.000
_cell.length_b   1.000
_cell.length_c   1.000
_cell.angle_alpha   90.00
_cell.angle_beta   90.00
_cell.angle_gamma   90.00
#
_symmetry.space_group_name_H-M   'P 1'
#
loop_
_entity.id
_entity.type
_entity.pdbx_description
1 polymer ?
#
loop_
_entity_poly.entity_id
_entity_poly.type
_entity_poly.pdbx_seq_one_letter_code
_entity_poly.pdbx_strand_id
1 'polypeptide(L)'
;MVFTVNETDFFIKLAELPSEVTTLIVGFLPKCMLPELLYFPPIREIVAGMICLDVNIIAESERDKAIDEPCIEYSKCTCKQFQITLDDLRKGIRQCNIFPRSIDIR
;
A
#
# COMPACT_ATOMS: atom_id res chain seq x y z
N MET A 1 12.27 -2.70 -2.41
CA MET A 1 12.52 -3.10 -3.81
C MET A 1 13.27 -1.99 -4.54
N VAL A 2 14.10 -2.31 -5.55
CA VAL A 2 14.62 -1.31 -6.49
C VAL A 2 13.78 -1.44 -7.75
N PHE A 3 12.98 -0.43 -8.05
CA PHE A 3 12.23 -0.41 -9.31
C PHE A 3 13.21 -0.26 -10.48
N THR A 4 12.99 -1.05 -11.51
CA THR A 4 13.64 -0.88 -12.80
C THR A 4 13.24 0.46 -13.42
N VAL A 5 14.05 0.96 -14.36
CA VAL A 5 13.72 2.18 -15.12
C VAL A 5 12.35 2.05 -15.79
N ASN A 6 12.04 0.88 -16.34
CA ASN A 6 10.75 0.59 -16.97
C ASN A 6 9.56 0.69 -16.01
N GLU A 7 9.72 0.23 -14.76
CA GLU A 7 8.68 0.36 -13.73
C GLU A 7 8.50 1.83 -13.31
N THR A 8 9.60 2.58 -13.22
CA THR A 8 9.54 4.02 -12.91
C THR A 8 8.80 4.80 -14.00
N ASP A 9 9.11 4.54 -15.28
CA ASP A 9 8.42 5.13 -16.42
C ASP A 9 6.93 4.77 -16.44
N PHE A 10 6.58 3.55 -16.03
CA PHE A 10 5.18 3.14 -15.88
C PHE A 10 4.45 4.00 -14.85
N PHE A 11 5.02 4.21 -13.66
CA PHE A 11 4.37 5.03 -12.62
C PHE A 11 4.31 6.52 -12.96
N ILE A 12 5.28 7.03 -13.72
CA ILE A 12 5.22 8.40 -14.25
C ILE A 12 4.05 8.53 -15.24
N LYS A 13 3.95 7.63 -16.21
CA LYS A 13 2.82 7.61 -17.18
C LYS A 13 1.48 7.37 -16.50
N LEU A 14 1.45 6.56 -15.46
CA LEU A 14 0.26 6.31 -14.65
C LEU A 14 -0.25 7.60 -13.99
N ALA A 15 0.65 8.51 -13.62
CA ALA A 15 0.31 9.81 -13.04
C ALA A 15 -0.21 10.84 -14.06
N GLU A 16 0.04 10.61 -15.36
CA GLU A 16 -0.48 11.46 -16.45
C GLU A 16 -1.94 11.13 -16.80
N LEU A 17 -2.45 9.99 -16.33
CA LEU A 17 -3.85 9.59 -16.52
C LEU A 17 -4.78 10.41 -15.60
N PRO A 18 -6.07 10.52 -15.95
CA PRO A 18 -7.06 11.12 -15.07
C PRO A 18 -7.06 10.43 -13.70
N SER A 19 -7.26 11.21 -12.63
CA SER A 19 -7.18 10.74 -11.25
C SER A 19 -8.04 9.50 -10.97
N GLU A 20 -9.21 9.42 -11.59
CA GLU A 20 -10.15 8.31 -11.47
C GLU A 20 -9.57 7.02 -12.06
N VAL A 21 -8.87 7.13 -13.19
CA VAL A 21 -8.21 6.00 -13.87
C VAL A 21 -7.00 5.53 -13.07
N THR A 22 -6.17 6.46 -12.61
CA THR A 22 -5.01 6.16 -11.75
C THR A 22 -5.45 5.48 -10.46
N THR A 23 -6.50 6.01 -9.81
CA THR A 23 -7.10 5.44 -8.60
C THR A 23 -7.60 4.02 -8.86
N LEU A 24 -8.30 3.78 -9.97
CA LEU A 24 -8.76 2.45 -10.33
C LEU A 24 -7.60 1.46 -10.51
N ILE A 25 -6.55 1.84 -11.24
CA ILE A 25 -5.39 0.98 -11.48
C ILE A 25 -4.65 0.66 -10.17
N VAL A 26 -4.37 1.69 -9.34
CA VAL A 26 -3.72 1.50 -8.03
C VAL A 26 -4.58 0.60 -7.13
N GLY A 27 -5.91 0.71 -7.22
CA GLY A 27 -6.85 -0.14 -6.49
C GLY A 27 -6.79 -1.63 -6.83
N PHE A 28 -6.32 -2.00 -8.03
CA PHE A 28 -6.12 -3.39 -8.44
C PHE A 28 -4.77 -3.98 -8.01
N LEU A 29 -3.85 -3.16 -7.52
CA LEU A 29 -2.55 -3.64 -7.06
C LEU A 29 -2.67 -4.40 -5.74
N PRO A 30 -1.87 -5.46 -5.51
CA PRO A 30 -1.79 -6.13 -4.22
C PRO A 30 -1.46 -5.12 -3.10
N LYS A 31 -2.16 -5.18 -1.95
CA LYS A 31 -2.01 -4.17 -0.90
C LYS A 31 -0.58 -4.07 -0.33
N CYS A 32 0.18 -5.15 -0.37
CA CYS A 32 1.58 -5.17 0.07
C CYS A 32 2.55 -4.46 -0.88
N MET A 33 2.16 -4.21 -2.14
CA MET A 33 2.95 -3.40 -3.08
C MET A 33 2.79 -1.90 -2.83
N LEU A 34 1.64 -1.48 -2.29
CA LEU A 34 1.30 -0.07 -2.10
C LEU A 34 2.32 0.73 -1.26
N PRO A 35 2.89 0.21 -0.15
CA PRO A 35 3.91 0.94 0.61
C PRO A 35 5.13 1.33 -0.22
N GLU A 36 5.55 0.48 -1.16
CA GLU A 36 6.68 0.79 -2.04
C GLU A 36 6.33 1.90 -3.03
N LEU A 37 5.04 2.07 -3.34
CA LEU A 37 4.58 3.13 -4.23
C LEU A 37 4.46 4.51 -3.55
N LEU A 38 4.52 4.58 -2.22
CA LEU A 38 4.56 5.85 -1.50
C LEU A 38 5.80 6.70 -1.83
N TYR A 39 6.86 6.06 -2.34
CA TYR A 39 8.08 6.73 -2.79
C TYR A 39 7.92 7.44 -4.14
N PHE A 40 6.81 7.28 -4.86
CA PHE A 40 6.53 8.02 -6.09
C PHE A 40 5.66 9.25 -5.81
N PRO A 41 6.24 10.47 -5.76
CA PRO A 41 5.49 11.68 -5.43
C PRO A 41 4.21 11.91 -6.26
N PRO A 42 4.19 11.63 -7.59
CA PRO A 42 3.01 11.92 -8.43
C PRO A 42 1.74 11.15 -8.04
N ILE A 43 1.86 9.93 -7.50
CA ILE A 43 0.72 9.07 -7.13
C ILE A 43 0.60 8.85 -5.62
N ARG A 44 1.49 9.44 -4.83
CA ARG A 44 1.61 9.19 -3.39
C ARG A 44 0.30 9.39 -2.62
N GLU A 45 -0.46 10.44 -2.94
CA GLU A 45 -1.74 10.72 -2.26
C GLU A 45 -2.80 9.65 -2.55
N ILE A 46 -2.89 9.21 -3.82
CA ILE A 46 -3.78 8.13 -4.24
C ILE A 46 -3.39 6.82 -3.55
N VAL A 47 -2.10 6.52 -3.51
CA VAL A 47 -1.55 5.33 -2.85
C VAL A 47 -1.84 5.36 -1.35
N ALA A 48 -1.63 6.51 -0.68
CA ALA A 48 -1.93 6.66 0.74
C ALA A 48 -3.42 6.46 1.03
N GLY A 49 -4.31 7.04 0.21
CA GLY A 49 -5.75 6.79 0.28
C GLY A 49 -6.10 5.31 0.14
N MET A 50 -5.48 4.63 -0.84
CA MET A 50 -5.69 3.22 -1.11
C MET A 50 -5.21 2.28 -0.01
N ILE A 51 -4.12 2.63 0.67
CA ILE A 51 -3.63 1.92 1.86
C ILE A 51 -4.66 2.04 2.99
N CYS A 52 -5.24 3.22 3.19
CA CYS A 52 -6.22 3.45 4.25
C CYS A 52 -7.62 2.89 3.94
N LEU A 53 -7.95 2.51 2.71
CA LEU A 53 -9.30 1.99 2.43
C LEU A 53 -9.66 0.74 3.22
N ASP A 54 -8.71 -0.17 3.44
CA ASP A 54 -8.96 -1.41 4.21
C ASP A 54 -7.71 -1.83 4.99
N VAL A 55 -7.78 -1.64 6.30
CA VAL A 55 -6.66 -1.78 7.22
C VAL A 55 -6.95 -2.89 8.23
N ASN A 56 -6.02 -3.82 8.37
CA ASN A 56 -6.03 -4.81 9.45
C ASN A 56 -5.01 -4.41 10.51
N ILE A 57 -5.47 -4.17 11.74
CA ILE A 57 -4.60 -3.91 12.88
C ILE A 57 -4.10 -5.25 13.41
N ILE A 58 -2.78 -5.42 13.43
CA ILE A 58 -2.12 -6.62 13.93
C ILE A 58 -1.26 -6.29 15.15
N ALA A 59 -1.11 -7.27 16.05
CA ALA A 59 -0.11 -7.20 17.12
C ALA A 59 1.31 -7.21 16.54
N GLU A 60 2.26 -6.54 17.20
CA GLU A 60 3.66 -6.49 16.74
C GLU A 60 4.25 -7.89 16.47
N SER A 61 3.88 -8.88 17.30
CA SER A 61 4.31 -10.27 17.18
C SER A 61 3.82 -10.99 15.91
N GLU A 62 2.81 -10.47 15.21
CA GLU A 62 2.31 -11.09 13.97
C GLU A 62 3.08 -10.64 12.72
N ARG A 63 3.79 -9.49 12.76
CA ARG A 63 4.71 -9.09 11.67
C ARG A 63 5.91 -10.04 11.55
N ASP A 64 6.35 -10.59 12.69
CA ASP A 64 7.54 -11.44 12.78
C ASP A 64 7.34 -12.84 12.21
N LYS A 65 6.11 -13.21 11.84
CA LYS A 65 5.95 -14.23 10.81
C LYS A 65 6.36 -13.59 9.49
N ALA A 66 7.67 -13.45 9.31
CA ALA A 66 8.25 -13.55 7.99
C ALA A 66 7.55 -14.73 7.33
N ILE A 67 6.74 -14.45 6.31
CA ILE A 67 6.26 -15.52 5.45
C ILE A 67 7.54 -16.18 4.97
N ASP A 68 7.77 -17.44 5.36
CA ASP A 68 9.03 -18.16 5.08
C ASP A 68 9.36 -18.19 3.57
N GLU A 69 8.36 -17.92 2.73
CA GLU A 69 8.56 -17.42 1.38
C GLU A 69 8.61 -15.89 1.38
N PRO A 70 9.79 -15.26 1.16
CA PRO A 70 9.78 -13.90 0.67
C PRO A 70 8.81 -13.86 -0.51
N CYS A 71 7.88 -12.91 -0.51
CA CYS A 71 7.04 -12.61 -1.67
C CYS A 71 7.95 -12.17 -2.82
N ILE A 72 8.68 -13.10 -3.45
CA ILE A 72 9.54 -12.85 -4.62
C ILE A 72 8.66 -12.35 -5.76
N GLU A 73 7.38 -12.72 -5.74
CA GLU A 73 6.38 -12.32 -6.71
C GLU A 73 5.10 -11.91 -5.97
N TYR A 74 4.71 -10.64 -6.08
CA TYR A 74 3.47 -10.12 -5.47
C TYR A 74 2.21 -10.91 -5.88
N SER A 75 2.25 -11.59 -7.04
CA SER A 75 1.19 -12.46 -7.56
C SER A 75 0.86 -13.64 -6.65
N LYS A 76 1.82 -14.09 -5.83
CA LYS A 76 1.66 -15.23 -4.92
C LYS A 76 1.17 -14.85 -3.53
N CYS A 77 1.14 -13.56 -3.21
CA CYS A 77 0.85 -13.11 -1.85
C CYS A 77 -0.61 -12.72 -1.67
N THR A 78 -1.23 -13.29 -0.63
CA THR A 78 -2.62 -13.00 -0.22
C THR A 78 -2.71 -11.66 0.52
N CYS A 79 -2.26 -10.58 -0.12
CA CYS A 79 -2.25 -9.24 0.45
C CYS A 79 -3.58 -8.52 0.22
N LYS A 80 -4.69 -9.06 0.75
CA LYS A 80 -6.02 -8.45 0.59
C LYS A 80 -6.21 -7.21 1.46
N GLN A 81 -5.64 -7.23 2.67
CA GLN A 81 -5.73 -6.15 3.65
C GLN A 81 -4.33 -5.60 3.92
N PHE A 82 -4.25 -4.31 4.23
CA PHE A 82 -3.00 -3.71 4.66
C PHE A 82 -2.78 -3.97 6.16
N GLN A 83 -1.71 -4.70 6.49
CA GLN A 83 -1.36 -5.00 7.87
C GLN A 83 -0.53 -3.87 8.49
N ILE A 84 -0.99 -3.30 9.59
CA ILE A 84 -0.33 -2.20 10.29
C ILE A 84 -0.50 -2.35 11.81
N THR A 85 0.46 -1.84 12.58
CA THR A 85 0.28 -1.73 14.03
C THR A 85 -0.61 -0.54 14.37
N LEU A 86 -1.23 -0.54 15.54
CA LEU A 86 -2.04 0.61 15.98
C LEU A 86 -1.23 1.92 16.04
N ASP A 87 0.04 1.85 16.45
CA ASP A 87 0.91 3.02 16.58
C ASP A 87 1.37 3.56 15.22
N ASP A 88 1.74 2.67 14.29
CA ASP A 88 2.03 3.07 12.90
C ASP A 88 0.79 3.68 12.25
N LEU A 89 -0.40 3.12 12.51
CA LEU A 89 -1.65 3.66 11.99
C LEU A 89 -1.92 5.07 12.53
N ARG A 90 -1.78 5.28 13.83
CA ARG A 90 -1.90 6.60 14.46
C ARG A 90 -0.91 7.61 13.87
N LYS A 91 0.32 7.17 13.62
CA LYS A 91 1.35 7.99 12.98
C LYS A 91 0.96 8.35 11.55
N GLY A 92 0.49 7.39 10.76
CA GLY A 92 -0.01 7.60 9.40
C GLY A 92 -1.19 8.57 9.34
N ILE A 93 -2.18 8.43 10.23
CA ILE A 93 -3.33 9.35 10.31
C ILE A 93 -2.87 10.78 10.61
N ARG A 94 -1.91 10.96 11.54
CA ARG A 94 -1.37 12.30 11.87
C ARG A 94 -0.60 12.93 10.72
N GLN A 95 0.10 12.13 9.92
CA GLN A 95 0.93 12.63 8.82
C GLN A 95 0.12 12.91 7.55
N CYS A 96 -0.84 12.04 7.22
CA CYS A 96 -1.57 12.10 5.96
C CYS A 96 -2.99 12.68 6.12
N ASN A 97 -3.54 12.76 7.34
CA ASN A 97 -4.93 13.12 7.61
C ASN A 97 -5.95 12.24 6.86
N ILE A 98 -5.61 10.96 6.65
CA ILE A 98 -6.47 9.97 6.01
C ILE A 98 -6.89 8.95 7.06
N PHE A 99 -8.20 8.83 7.28
CA PHE A 99 -8.78 7.87 8.21
C PHE A 99 -9.16 6.58 7.48
N PRO A 100 -8.92 5.40 8.07
CA PRO A 100 -9.34 4.17 7.45
C PRO A 100 -10.85 4.06 7.29
N ARG A 101 -11.30 3.47 6.19
CA ARG A 101 -12.74 3.22 5.97
C ARG A 101 -13.23 2.02 6.77
N SER A 102 -12.44 0.94 6.80
CA SER A 102 -12.66 -0.25 7.62
C SER A 102 -11.41 -0.59 8.43
N ILE A 103 -11.63 -1.04 9.66
CA ILE A 103 -10.60 -1.53 10.56
C ILE A 103 -11.04 -2.90 11.05
N ASP A 104 -10.24 -3.93 10.75
CA ASP A 104 -10.32 -5.24 11.42
C ASP A 104 -9.28 -5.27 12.55
N ILE A 105 -9.65 -5.82 13.72
CA ILE A 105 -8.78 -5.93 14.89
C ILE A 105 -8.65 -7.40 15.21
N ARG A 106 -7.44 -7.94 15.16
CA ARG A 106 -7.13 -9.33 15.50
C ARG A 106 -6.18 -9.43 16.68
#